data_AF-A0A081AG47-F1
#
_entry.id   AF-A0A081AG47-F1
#
_cell.length_a   1.000
_cell.length_b   1.000
_cell.length_c   1.000
_cell.angle_alpha   90.00
_cell.angle_beta   90.00
_cell.angle_gamma   90.00
#
_symmetry.space_group_name_H-M   'P 1'
#
loop_
_entity.id
_entity.type
_entity.pdbx_description
1 polymer ?
#
loop_
_entity_poly.entity_id
_entity_poly.type
_entity_poly.pdbx_seq_one_letter_code
_entity_poly.pdbx_strand_id
1 'polypeptide(L)'
;MSKKSTTLAKIRALLEDEDNDDSALPTEEQARGVKIEFYQRFRGVLSVNEGTIGLEILDDVAEAVIDGDEDPARSLSGSIHILPLPSRQCEARRPPPHPVFAPEDGESTVEETKPAKKSH
;
A
#
# COMPACT_ATOMS: atom_id res chain seq x y z
N MET A 1 -0.63 -63.67 -19.85
CA MET A 1 -0.22 -62.55 -18.98
C MET A 1 -1.31 -62.33 -17.93
N SER A 2 -0.95 -62.32 -16.64
CA SER A 2 -1.90 -62.37 -15.53
C SER A 2 -2.55 -61.00 -15.29
N LYS A 3 -3.90 -60.95 -15.37
CA LYS A 3 -4.72 -59.73 -15.16
C LYS A 3 -4.37 -58.99 -13.85
N LYS A 4 -3.93 -59.74 -12.83
CA LYS A 4 -3.52 -59.21 -11.52
C LYS A 4 -2.30 -58.27 -11.61
N SER A 5 -1.36 -58.56 -12.51
CA SER A 5 -0.16 -57.73 -12.70
C SER A 5 -0.50 -56.37 -13.31
N THR A 6 -1.52 -56.33 -14.17
CA THR A 6 -1.96 -55.09 -14.84
C THR A 6 -2.74 -54.20 -13.89
N THR A 7 -3.54 -54.79 -12.99
CA THR A 7 -4.28 -54.02 -11.97
C THR A 7 -3.33 -53.39 -10.95
N LEU A 8 -2.31 -54.12 -10.49
CA LEU A 8 -1.32 -53.59 -9.54
C LEU A 8 -0.50 -52.45 -10.16
N ALA A 9 -0.10 -52.59 -11.43
CA ALA A 9 0.61 -51.53 -12.15
C ALA A 9 -0.25 -50.26 -12.31
N LYS A 10 -1.55 -50.40 -12.57
CA LYS A 10 -2.48 -49.26 -12.66
C LYS A 10 -2.71 -48.58 -11.31
N ILE A 11 -2.80 -49.35 -10.23
CA ILE A 11 -2.93 -48.79 -8.88
C ILE A 11 -1.65 -48.02 -8.49
N ARG A 12 -0.47 -48.55 -8.82
CA ARG A 12 0.80 -47.85 -8.57
C ARG A 12 0.90 -46.54 -9.36
N ALA A 13 0.54 -46.55 -10.63
CA ALA A 13 0.56 -45.34 -11.47
C ALA A 13 -0.44 -44.26 -10.97
N LEU A 14 -1.61 -44.67 -10.46
CA LEU A 14 -2.58 -43.73 -9.88
C LEU A 14 -2.13 -43.11 -8.55
N LEU A 15 -1.30 -43.82 -7.77
CA LEU A 15 -0.75 -43.30 -6.51
C LEU A 15 0.46 -42.38 -6.75
N GLU A 16 1.26 -42.65 -7.78
CA GLU A 16 2.41 -41.79 -8.15
C GLU A 16 1.97 -40.47 -8.83
N ASP A 17 0.76 -40.42 -9.43
CA ASP A 17 0.15 -39.20 -9.97
C ASP A 17 -0.45 -38.27 -8.89
N GLU A 18 -0.75 -38.76 -7.68
CA GLU A 18 -1.22 -37.94 -6.55
C GLU A 18 -0.08 -37.18 -5.84
N ASP A 19 1.17 -37.59 -6.05
CA ASP A 19 2.37 -36.88 -5.55
C ASP A 19 2.78 -35.71 -6.44
N ASN A 20 2.18 -35.56 -7.64
CA ASN A 20 2.34 -34.38 -8.47
C ASN A 20 1.31 -33.31 -8.05
N ASP A 21 1.39 -32.92 -6.78
CA ASP A 21 0.62 -31.82 -6.22
C ASP A 21 1.10 -30.50 -6.84
N ASP A 22 0.48 -30.11 -7.96
CA ASP A 22 0.54 -28.73 -8.49
C ASP A 22 -0.05 -27.71 -7.48
N SER A 23 -0.53 -28.17 -6.32
CA SER A 23 -0.92 -27.36 -5.15
C SER A 23 0.17 -27.29 -4.08
N ALA A 24 1.44 -27.60 -4.42
CA ALA A 24 2.58 -27.40 -3.54
C ALA A 24 2.51 -25.98 -2.97
N LEU A 25 2.20 -25.89 -1.67
CA LEU A 25 2.12 -24.61 -0.97
C LEU A 25 3.44 -23.88 -1.21
N PRO A 26 3.39 -22.57 -1.57
CA PRO A 26 4.60 -21.81 -1.81
C PRO A 26 5.51 -21.96 -0.60
N THR A 27 6.80 -22.21 -0.84
CA THR A 27 7.76 -22.32 0.26
C THR A 27 7.76 -21.01 1.06
N GLU A 28 8.12 -21.08 2.34
CA GLU A 28 8.18 -19.86 3.18
C GLU A 28 9.09 -18.79 2.55
N GLU A 29 10.17 -19.22 1.88
CA GLU A 29 11.07 -18.33 1.14
C GLU A 29 10.39 -17.66 -0.06
N GLN A 30 9.60 -18.41 -0.85
CA GLN A 30 8.83 -17.86 -1.96
C GLN A 30 7.77 -16.88 -1.46
N ALA A 31 7.04 -17.23 -0.39
CA ALA A 31 6.05 -16.36 0.23
C ALA A 31 6.70 -15.08 0.77
N ARG A 32 7.87 -15.18 1.40
CA ARG A 32 8.66 -14.04 1.87
C ARG A 32 9.09 -13.14 0.71
N GLY A 33 9.58 -13.72 -0.38
CA GLY A 33 9.95 -12.98 -1.59
C GLY A 33 8.81 -12.14 -2.17
N VAL A 34 7.61 -12.74 -2.28
CA VAL A 34 6.41 -12.03 -2.76
C VAL A 34 6.04 -10.85 -1.85
N LYS A 35 6.09 -11.03 -0.52
CA LYS A 35 5.81 -9.95 0.43
C LYS A 35 6.82 -8.81 0.31
N ILE A 36 8.11 -9.13 0.14
CA ILE A 36 9.17 -8.12 -0.06
C ILE A 36 8.95 -7.35 -1.37
N GLU A 37 8.66 -8.05 -2.47
CA GLU A 37 8.40 -7.40 -3.76
C GLU A 37 7.18 -6.46 -3.69
N PHE A 38 6.11 -6.91 -3.02
CA PHE A 38 4.94 -6.08 -2.75
C PHE A 38 5.34 -4.84 -1.95
N TYR A 39 6.06 -5.00 -0.85
CA TYR A 39 6.45 -3.89 0.02
C TYR A 39 7.34 -2.88 -0.70
N GLN A 40 8.32 -3.33 -1.48
CA GLN A 40 9.19 -2.44 -2.26
C GLN A 40 8.40 -1.56 -3.23
N ARG A 41 7.43 -2.15 -3.94
CA ARG A 41 6.54 -1.39 -4.83
C ARG A 41 5.66 -0.41 -4.06
N PHE A 42 5.06 -0.86 -2.96
CA PHE A 42 4.19 -0.03 -2.11
C PHE A 42 4.96 1.16 -1.51
N ARG A 43 6.13 0.91 -0.91
CA ARG A 43 7.03 1.93 -0.37
C ARG A 43 7.42 2.95 -1.44
N GLY A 44 7.73 2.49 -2.65
CA GLY A 44 8.06 3.37 -3.78
C GLY A 44 6.92 4.35 -4.14
N VAL A 45 5.65 3.96 -3.97
CA VAL A 45 4.50 4.85 -4.17
C VAL A 45 4.42 5.93 -3.08
N LEU A 46 4.73 5.57 -1.83
CA LEU A 46 4.67 6.50 -0.69
C LEU A 46 5.82 7.52 -0.71
N SER A 47 6.99 7.13 -1.21
CA SER A 47 8.19 7.97 -1.25
C SER A 47 8.25 8.93 -2.44
N VAL A 48 7.21 9.01 -3.28
CA VAL A 48 7.17 9.95 -4.42
C VAL A 48 7.14 11.41 -3.95
N ASN A 49 6.57 11.66 -2.77
CA ASN A 49 6.61 12.98 -2.15
C ASN A 49 7.75 13.03 -1.13
N GLU A 50 8.75 13.89 -1.36
CA GLU A 50 9.89 14.09 -0.46
C GLU A 50 9.49 14.64 0.93
N GLY A 51 8.30 15.27 1.03
CA GLY A 51 7.74 15.71 2.31
C GLY A 51 7.04 14.61 3.10
N THR A 52 6.92 13.39 2.55
CA THR A 52 6.52 12.21 3.34
C THR A 52 7.65 11.87 4.32
N ILE A 53 7.33 11.72 5.60
CA ILE A 53 8.30 11.46 6.68
C ILE A 53 7.88 10.26 7.54
N GLY A 54 8.86 9.63 8.20
CA GLY A 54 8.66 8.46 9.05
C GLY A 54 8.57 7.13 8.29
N LEU A 55 9.10 7.06 7.06
CA LEU A 55 9.08 5.82 6.26
C LEU A 55 10.00 4.73 6.83
N GLU A 56 11.03 5.11 7.57
CA GLU A 56 11.89 4.20 8.32
C GLU A 56 11.10 3.38 9.36
N ILE A 57 10.11 3.99 10.01
CA ILE A 57 9.23 3.29 10.96
C ILE A 57 8.30 2.33 10.20
N LEU A 58 7.88 2.70 8.98
CA LEU A 58 7.11 1.81 8.12
C LEU A 58 7.97 0.62 7.65
N ASP A 59 9.26 0.85 7.38
CA ASP A 59 10.24 -0.18 7.01
C ASP A 59 10.39 -1.20 8.16
N ASP A 60 10.52 -0.74 9.42
CA ASP A 60 10.61 -1.60 10.62
C ASP A 60 9.33 -2.44 10.84
N VAL A 61 8.15 -1.85 10.62
CA VAL A 61 6.87 -2.56 10.73
C VAL A 61 6.73 -3.60 9.62
N ALA A 62 7.13 -3.27 8.40
CA ALA A 62 7.08 -4.19 7.28
C ALA A 62 8.00 -5.40 7.50
N GLU A 63 9.21 -5.19 8.01
CA GLU A 63 10.14 -6.27 8.37
C GLU A 63 9.51 -7.24 9.39
N ALA A 64 8.99 -6.71 10.50
CA ALA A 64 8.33 -7.51 11.54
C ALA A 64 7.14 -8.33 11.00
N VAL A 65 6.32 -7.74 10.11
CA VAL A 65 5.19 -8.45 9.47
C VAL A 65 5.66 -9.52 8.50
N ILE A 66 6.74 -9.27 7.76
CA ILE A 66 7.27 -10.21 6.77
C ILE A 66 7.88 -11.43 7.46
N ASP A 67 8.64 -11.19 8.53
CA ASP A 67 9.32 -12.23 9.31
C ASP A 67 8.38 -12.98 10.27
N GLY A 68 7.16 -12.49 10.45
CA GLY A 68 6.09 -13.19 11.16
C GLY A 68 6.15 -13.01 12.67
N ASP A 69 6.59 -11.83 13.13
CA ASP A 69 6.62 -11.48 14.54
C ASP A 69 5.23 -11.61 15.19
N GLU A 70 5.20 -12.07 16.45
CA GLU A 70 3.94 -12.26 17.20
C GLU A 70 3.22 -10.93 17.47
N ASP A 71 3.96 -9.82 17.58
CA ASP A 71 3.42 -8.48 17.82
C ASP A 71 4.16 -7.40 17.00
N PRO A 72 3.84 -7.26 15.70
CA PRO A 72 4.49 -6.29 14.82
C PRO A 72 4.15 -4.84 15.18
N ALA A 73 3.14 -4.60 16.03
CA ALA A 73 2.77 -3.24 16.44
C ALA A 73 3.87 -2.57 17.29
N ARG A 74 4.76 -3.35 17.90
CA ARG A 74 5.90 -2.84 18.68
C ARG A 74 6.92 -2.10 17.81
N SER A 75 6.99 -2.42 16.53
CA SER A 75 7.84 -1.74 15.56
C SER A 75 7.30 -0.36 15.15
N LEU A 76 6.02 -0.05 15.44
CA LEU A 76 5.43 1.27 15.21
C LEU A 76 5.87 2.25 16.32
N SER A 77 7.14 2.67 16.25
CA SER A 77 7.79 3.50 17.26
C SER A 77 7.39 4.98 17.23
N GLY A 78 6.68 5.43 16.20
CA GLY A 78 6.32 6.84 16.02
C GLY A 78 5.32 7.11 14.89
N SER A 79 5.19 8.38 14.52
CA SER A 79 4.23 8.86 13.53
C SER A 79 4.77 8.78 12.10
N ILE A 80 3.91 8.36 11.18
CA ILE A 80 4.19 8.31 9.74
C ILE A 80 3.29 9.34 9.05
N HIS A 81 3.87 10.30 8.34
CA HIS A 81 3.12 11.32 7.62
C HIS A 81 3.27 11.11 6.12
N ILE A 82 2.22 10.61 5.48
CA ILE A 82 2.18 10.37 4.04
C ILE A 82 1.54 11.57 3.36
N LEU A 83 2.28 12.19 2.44
CA LEU A 83 1.76 13.28 1.63
C LEU A 83 1.26 12.76 0.27
N PRO A 84 0.21 13.37 -0.30
CA PRO A 84 -0.25 13.05 -1.64
C PRO A 84 0.82 13.42 -2.68
N LEU A 85 0.67 12.99 -3.94
CA LEU A 85 1.58 13.35 -5.02
C LEU A 85 1.83 14.88 -5.08
N PRO A 86 3.08 15.35 -5.24
CA PRO A 86 3.38 16.78 -5.29
C PRO A 86 2.53 17.55 -6.32
N SER A 87 2.30 16.94 -7.50
CA SER A 87 1.44 17.51 -8.55
C SER A 87 -0.01 17.73 -8.13
N ARG A 88 -0.51 16.96 -7.16
CA ARG A 88 -1.86 17.09 -6.59
C ARG A 88 -1.93 18.06 -5.42
N GLN A 89 -0.80 18.47 -4.86
CA GLN A 89 -0.74 19.51 -3.83
C GLN A 89 -0.84 20.92 -4.42
N CYS A 90 -0.81 21.06 -5.75
CA CYS A 90 -1.03 22.31 -6.44
C CYS A 90 -2.52 22.70 -6.43
N GLU A 91 -3.01 23.17 -5.29
CA GLU A 91 -3.96 24.27 -5.28
C GLU A 91 -3.24 25.46 -4.65
N ALA A 92 -2.90 26.46 -5.47
CA ALA A 92 -2.44 27.75 -4.99
C ALA A 92 -3.59 28.46 -4.26
N ARG A 93 -4.01 27.92 -3.12
CA ARG A 93 -4.76 28.70 -2.14
C ARG A 93 -3.78 29.74 -1.65
N ARG A 94 -4.05 31.01 -1.97
CA ARG A 94 -3.34 32.12 -1.33
C ARG A 94 -3.33 31.83 0.17
N PRO A 95 -2.16 31.89 0.83
CA PRO A 95 -2.12 31.79 2.27
C PRO A 95 -3.14 32.78 2.85
N PRO A 96 -3.90 32.42 3.89
CA PRO A 96 -4.71 33.38 4.61
C PRO A 96 -3.86 34.61 4.94
N PRO A 97 -4.37 35.84 4.70
CA PRO A 97 -3.61 37.04 4.99
C PRO A 97 -3.25 37.07 6.48
N HIS A 98 -1.98 37.30 6.79
CA HIS A 98 -1.54 37.43 8.17
C HIS A 98 -1.92 38.82 8.68
N PRO A 99 -2.56 38.97 9.86
CA PRO A 99 -3.08 40.26 10.31
C PRO A 99 -2.03 41.38 10.42
N VAL A 100 -0.76 41.04 10.64
CA VAL A 100 0.35 42.02 10.72
C VAL A 100 0.98 42.33 9.35
N PHE A 101 0.86 41.42 8.38
CA PHE A 101 1.56 41.52 7.08
C PHE A 101 0.61 41.64 5.89
N ALA A 102 -0.70 41.57 6.15
CA ALA A 102 -1.71 41.93 5.17
C ALA A 102 -1.55 43.42 4.88
N PRO A 103 -1.56 43.83 3.59
CA PRO A 103 -1.71 45.25 3.30
C PRO A 103 -2.94 45.75 4.05
N GLU A 104 -2.81 46.91 4.70
CA GLU A 104 -3.93 47.68 5.23
C GLU A 104 -4.74 48.19 4.03
N ASP A 105 -5.45 47.29 3.34
CA ASP A 105 -6.33 47.69 2.26
C ASP A 105 -7.57 48.29 2.92
N GLY A 106 -7.57 49.63 2.99
CA GLY A 106 -8.81 50.37 2.98
C GLY A 106 -9.69 49.81 1.86
N GLU A 107 -10.80 49.20 2.27
CA GLU A 107 -12.03 49.03 1.50
C GLU A 107 -11.84 48.60 0.02
N SER A 108 -11.88 47.29 -0.24
CA SER A 108 -12.52 46.82 -1.46
C SER A 108 -13.38 45.59 -1.18
N THR A 109 -14.67 45.87 -1.17
CA THR A 109 -15.80 44.95 -1.28
C THR A 109 -15.54 43.87 -2.34
N VAL A 110 -15.38 42.62 -1.89
CA VAL A 110 -15.70 41.48 -2.75
C VAL A 110 -17.16 41.13 -2.47
N GLU A 111 -18.06 41.69 -3.28
CA GLU A 111 -19.44 41.22 -3.31
C GLU A 111 -19.46 39.72 -3.61
N GLU A 112 -19.92 38.96 -2.62
CA GLU A 112 -20.33 37.58 -2.77
C GLU A 112 -21.59 37.55 -3.66
N THR A 113 -21.41 37.43 -4.97
CA THR A 113 -22.51 37.21 -5.90
C THR A 113 -23.06 35.80 -5.72
N LYS A 114 -24.11 35.68 -4.89
CA LYS A 114 -24.94 34.48 -4.77
C LYS A 114 -25.48 34.07 -6.15
N PRO A 115 -25.46 32.78 -6.53
CA PRO A 115 -26.14 32.35 -7.75
C PRO A 115 -27.66 32.39 -7.52
N ALA A 116 -28.34 33.21 -8.34
CA ALA A 116 -29.80 33.26 -8.38
C ALA A 116 -30.37 31.97 -8.98
N LYS A 117 -31.33 31.38 -8.27
CA LYS A 117 -32.22 30.31 -8.76
C LYS A 117 -32.88 30.76 -10.08
N LYS A 118 -32.74 29.97 -11.14
CA LYS A 118 -33.63 30.05 -12.31
C LYS A 118 -34.57 28.84 -12.30
N SER A 119 -35.82 29.14 -11.98
CA SER A 119 -36.98 28.34 -12.33
C SER A 119 -37.31 28.62 -13.79
N HIS A 120 -37.44 27.58 -14.62
CA HIS A 120 -38.47 27.57 -15.64
C HIS A 120 -38.93 26.14 -15.92
#